data_AF-A0AAU1V971-F1
#
_entry.id   AF-A0AAU1V971-F1
#
_cell.length_a   1.000
_cell.length_b   1.000
_cell.length_c   1.000
_cell.angle_alpha   90.00
_cell.angle_beta   90.00
_cell.angle_gamma   90.00
#
_symmetry.space_group_name_H-M   'P 1'
#
loop_
_entity.id
_entity.type
_entity.pdbx_description
1 polymer ?
#
loop_
_entity_poly.entity_id
_entity_poly.type
_entity_poly.pdbx_seq_one_letter_code
_entity_poly.pdbx_strand_id
1 'polypeptide(L)'
;MPGPAPAHALRAPGGETAALLTQMIDELTRRLAQEAAHSPAEPRDTVDDARGRALVRLAVLARVKQTVRHLEDQAAHAAAAGGAGYPEIGRAVSMSRQGARRRWPGLITTSTHRPAPHPTPRSS
;
A
#
# COMPACT_ATOMS: atom_id res chain seq x y z
N MET A 1 0.88 32.72 -24.05
CA MET A 1 1.21 32.28 -22.68
C MET A 1 0.36 31.07 -22.36
N PRO A 2 0.86 29.83 -22.50
CA PRO A 2 0.11 28.64 -22.11
C PRO A 2 0.02 28.59 -20.58
N GLY A 3 -1.19 28.48 -20.05
CA GLY A 3 -1.44 28.36 -18.60
C GLY A 3 -0.94 27.03 -18.02
N PRO A 4 -0.75 26.94 -16.69
CA PRO A 4 -0.29 25.71 -16.06
C PRO A 4 -1.34 24.60 -16.21
N ALA A 5 -0.88 23.42 -16.63
CA ALA A 5 -1.69 22.21 -16.71
C ALA A 5 -2.26 21.84 -15.32
N PRO A 6 -3.50 21.33 -15.23
CA PRO A 6 -4.08 20.94 -13.95
C PRO A 6 -3.30 19.75 -13.38
N ALA A 7 -2.78 19.92 -12.16
CA ALA A 7 -2.29 18.81 -11.36
C ALA A 7 -3.39 17.74 -11.30
N HIS A 8 -3.12 16.56 -11.85
CA HIS A 8 -4.00 15.41 -11.76
C HIS A 8 -4.35 15.20 -10.29
N ALA A 9 -5.54 15.62 -9.90
CA ALA A 9 -6.07 15.37 -8.58
C ALA A 9 -6.24 13.85 -8.49
N LEU A 10 -5.26 13.19 -7.88
CA LEU A 10 -5.35 11.81 -7.41
C LEU A 10 -6.61 11.73 -6.55
N ARG A 11 -7.72 11.34 -7.17
CA ARG A 11 -8.99 11.13 -6.51
C ARG A 11 -8.78 9.91 -5.63
N ALA A 12 -8.74 10.12 -4.31
CA ALA A 12 -8.71 9.03 -3.36
C ALA A 12 -9.87 8.06 -3.69
N PRO A 13 -9.63 6.75 -3.64
CA PRO A 13 -10.69 5.77 -3.86
C PRO A 13 -11.85 6.08 -2.90
N GLY A 14 -13.04 6.32 -3.45
CA GLY A 14 -14.21 6.76 -2.69
C GLY A 14 -14.64 5.73 -1.65
N GLY A 15 -15.57 6.10 -0.76
CA GLY A 15 -16.09 5.21 0.30
C GLY A 15 -16.61 3.86 -0.22
N GLU A 16 -17.10 3.82 -1.46
CA GLU A 16 -17.52 2.59 -2.15
C GLU A 16 -16.36 1.62 -2.41
N THR A 17 -15.20 2.14 -2.84
CA THR A 17 -14.00 1.32 -3.04
C THR A 17 -13.47 0.78 -1.71
N ALA A 18 -13.54 1.55 -0.63
CA ALA A 18 -13.13 1.10 0.70
C ALA A 18 -14.03 -0.03 1.23
N ALA A 19 -15.34 0.06 1.01
CA ALA A 19 -16.28 -1.01 1.37
C ALA A 19 -16.02 -2.29 0.57
N LEU A 20 -15.80 -2.18 -0.75
CA LEU A 20 -15.48 -3.33 -1.60
C LEU A 20 -14.16 -3.99 -1.18
N LEU A 21 -13.10 -3.20 -0.95
CA LEU A 21 -11.81 -3.72 -0.46
C LEU A 21 -11.95 -4.43 0.88
N THR A 22 -12.76 -3.88 1.79
CA THR A 22 -13.03 -4.49 3.09
C THR A 22 -13.71 -5.85 2.91
N GLN A 23 -14.72 -5.95 2.05
CA GLN A 23 -15.40 -7.22 1.76
C GLN A 23 -14.46 -8.25 1.11
N MET A 24 -13.63 -7.82 0.15
CA MET A 24 -12.66 -8.71 -0.50
C MET A 24 -11.61 -9.23 0.47
N ILE A 25 -11.05 -8.38 1.32
CA ILE A 25 -10.07 -8.79 2.35
C ILE A 25 -10.73 -9.71 3.38
N ASP A 26 -11.96 -9.42 3.79
CA ASP A 26 -12.70 -10.27 4.74
C ASP A 26 -12.90 -11.68 4.21
N GLU A 27 -13.35 -11.78 2.95
CA GLU A 27 -13.58 -13.06 2.29
C GLU A 27 -12.28 -13.84 2.08
N LEU A 28 -11.22 -13.17 1.61
CA LEU A 28 -9.90 -13.80 1.45
C LEU A 28 -9.37 -14.33 2.80
N THR A 29 -9.46 -13.53 3.85
CA THR A 29 -8.99 -13.91 5.19
C THR A 29 -9.79 -15.10 5.72
N ARG A 30 -11.10 -15.12 5.48
CA ARG A 30 -11.96 -16.23 5.87
C ARG A 30 -11.57 -17.53 5.18
N ARG A 31 -11.31 -17.49 3.87
CA ARG A 31 -10.84 -18.66 3.09
C ARG A 31 -9.50 -19.17 3.60
N LEU A 32 -8.51 -18.29 3.77
CA LEU A 32 -7.20 -18.65 4.31
C LEU A 32 -7.29 -19.23 5.73
N ALA A 33 -8.18 -18.71 6.57
CA ALA A 33 -8.38 -19.23 7.91
C ALA A 33 -9.07 -20.60 7.91
N GLN A 34 -10.00 -20.85 6.98
CA GLN A 34 -10.62 -22.15 6.78
C GLN A 34 -9.59 -23.18 6.29
N GLU A 35 -8.76 -22.82 5.31
CA GLU A 35 -7.67 -23.68 4.81
C GLU A 35 -6.66 -24.02 5.92
N ALA A 36 -6.25 -23.04 6.72
CA ALA A 36 -5.34 -23.26 7.84
C ALA A 36 -5.96 -24.08 8.98
N ALA A 37 -7.29 -24.04 9.14
CA ALA A 37 -8.02 -24.82 10.13
C ALA A 37 -8.36 -26.25 9.68
N HIS A 38 -8.24 -26.58 8.38
CA HIS A 38 -8.50 -27.92 7.82
C HIS A 38 -7.46 -28.98 8.20
N SER A 39 -6.65 -28.75 9.25
CA SER A 39 -5.77 -29.78 9.80
C SER A 39 -6.63 -30.90 10.44
N PRO A 40 -6.55 -32.16 9.97
CA PRO A 40 -7.43 -33.23 10.41
C PRO A 40 -6.96 -33.75 11.77
N ALA A 41 -7.52 -33.23 12.87
CA ALA A 41 -7.26 -33.79 14.19
C ALA A 41 -8.47 -33.62 15.14
N GLU A 42 -9.11 -34.76 15.39
CA GLU A 42 -10.03 -35.11 16.49
C GLU A 42 -11.34 -34.31 16.62
N PRO A 43 -12.44 -34.93 17.10
CA PRO A 43 -13.67 -34.23 17.40
C PRO A 43 -13.43 -33.31 18.60
N ARG A 44 -13.26 -32.02 18.32
CA ARG A 44 -13.09 -30.96 19.31
C ARG A 44 -14.45 -30.37 19.69
N ASP A 45 -14.52 -29.87 20.93
CA ASP A 45 -15.68 -29.15 21.42
C ASP A 45 -15.99 -27.94 20.53
N THR A 46 -17.26 -27.75 20.17
CA THR A 46 -17.68 -26.75 19.17
C THR A 46 -17.31 -25.30 19.52
N VAL A 47 -17.16 -25.00 20.82
CA VAL A 47 -16.74 -23.69 21.33
C VAL A 47 -15.24 -23.46 21.17
N ASP A 48 -14.42 -24.49 21.45
CA ASP A 48 -12.96 -24.42 21.26
C ASP A 48 -12.61 -24.31 19.76
N ASP A 49 -13.42 -24.94 18.92
CA ASP A 49 -13.35 -24.80 17.46
C ASP A 49 -13.68 -23.38 16.97
N ALA A 50 -14.70 -22.74 17.55
CA ALA A 50 -15.05 -21.35 17.20
C ALA A 50 -13.95 -20.37 17.61
N ARG A 51 -13.39 -20.54 18.82
CA ARG A 51 -12.27 -19.73 19.32
C ARG A 51 -11.01 -19.94 18.47
N GLY A 52 -10.68 -21.19 18.14
CA GLY A 52 -9.54 -21.52 17.30
C GLY A 52 -9.63 -20.85 15.92
N ARG A 53 -10.80 -20.95 15.26
CA ARG A 53 -11.04 -20.27 13.97
C ARG A 53 -10.90 -18.75 14.06
N ALA A 54 -11.39 -18.13 15.13
CA ALA A 54 -11.26 -16.68 15.33
C ALA A 54 -9.79 -16.24 15.49
N LEU A 55 -8.99 -17.01 16.23
CA LEU A 55 -7.56 -16.74 16.41
C LEU A 55 -6.76 -16.91 15.11
N VAL A 56 -7.04 -17.97 14.35
CA VAL A 56 -6.43 -18.17 13.01
C VAL A 56 -6.77 -17.00 12.10
N ARG A 57 -8.04 -16.57 12.05
CA ARG A 57 -8.47 -15.40 11.27
C ARG A 57 -7.73 -14.12 11.69
N LEU A 58 -7.58 -13.88 13.00
CA LEU A 58 -6.82 -12.74 13.51
C LEU A 58 -5.35 -12.78 13.08
N ALA A 59 -4.71 -13.95 13.14
CA ALA A 59 -3.33 -14.13 12.69
C ALA A 59 -3.17 -13.84 11.19
N VAL A 60 -4.11 -14.29 10.36
CA VAL A 60 -4.14 -13.98 8.92
C VAL A 60 -4.30 -12.47 8.69
N LEU A 61 -5.23 -11.79 9.36
CA LEU A 61 -5.40 -10.33 9.24
C LEU A 61 -4.12 -9.58 9.63
N ALA A 62 -3.44 -10.02 10.69
CA ALA A 62 -2.17 -9.43 11.10
C ALA A 62 -1.10 -9.55 9.99
N ARG A 63 -1.03 -10.72 9.32
CA ARG A 63 -0.12 -10.95 8.21
C ARG A 63 -0.48 -10.13 6.96
N VAL A 64 -1.76 -10.00 6.64
CA VAL A 64 -2.26 -9.12 5.56
C VAL A 64 -1.84 -7.68 5.84
N LYS A 65 -2.07 -7.17 7.06
CA LYS A 65 -1.64 -5.82 7.46
C LYS A 65 -0.14 -5.60 7.30
N GLN A 66 0.70 -6.57 7.67
CA GLN A 66 2.15 -6.49 7.49
C GLN A 66 2.54 -6.45 6.01
N THR A 67 1.89 -7.27 5.18
CA THR A 67 2.15 -7.35 3.74
C THR A 67 1.74 -6.05 3.04
N VAL A 68 0.57 -5.50 3.35
CA VAL A 68 0.12 -4.20 2.80
C VAL A 68 1.10 -3.10 3.17
N ARG A 69 1.60 -3.07 4.42
CA ARG A 69 2.63 -2.08 4.83
C ARG A 69 3.90 -2.20 3.99
N HIS A 70 4.36 -3.42 3.71
CA HIS A 70 5.53 -3.63 2.85
C HIS A 70 5.29 -3.13 1.42
N LEU A 71 4.10 -3.39 0.86
CA LEU A 71 3.71 -2.89 -0.47
C LEU A 71 3.61 -1.37 -0.50
N GLU A 72 3.07 -0.74 0.55
CA GLU A 72 3.05 0.72 0.69
C GLU A 72 4.47 1.30 0.70
N ASP A 73 5.41 0.64 1.39
CA ASP A 73 6.81 1.07 1.42
C ASP A 73 7.44 0.96 0.03
N GLN A 74 7.21 -0.13 -0.71
CA GLN A 74 7.68 -0.29 -2.09
C GLN A 74 7.08 0.77 -3.03
N ALA A 75 5.77 1.03 -2.91
CA ALA A 75 5.09 2.05 -3.70
C ALA A 75 5.63 3.46 -3.42
N ALA A 76 5.96 3.77 -2.17
CA ALA A 76 6.59 5.04 -1.81
C ALA A 76 7.99 5.20 -2.45
N HIS A 77 8.80 4.13 -2.47
CA HIS A 77 10.10 4.13 -3.15
C HIS A 77 9.95 4.31 -4.66
N ALA A 78 9.01 3.59 -5.29
CA ALA A 78 8.73 3.74 -6.72
C ALA A 78 8.27 5.17 -7.07
N ALA A 79 7.39 5.75 -6.24
CA ALA A 79 6.95 7.13 -6.41
C ALA A 79 8.11 8.12 -6.30
N ALA A 80 8.99 7.96 -5.29
CA ALA A 80 10.16 8.80 -5.12
C ALA A 80 11.16 8.66 -6.28
N ALA A 81 11.40 7.44 -6.77
CA ALA A 81 12.22 7.19 -7.96
C ALA A 81 11.64 7.85 -9.22
N GLY A 82 10.30 7.94 -9.31
CA GLY A 82 9.59 8.70 -10.34
C GLY A 82 9.58 10.23 -10.14
N GLY A 83 10.24 10.74 -9.09
CA GLY A 83 10.37 12.17 -8.79
C GLY A 83 9.36 12.73 -7.80
N ALA A 84 8.48 11.91 -7.21
CA ALA A 84 7.48 12.38 -6.26
C ALA A 84 8.12 12.89 -4.95
N GLY A 85 7.65 14.05 -4.50
CA GLY A 85 8.01 14.66 -3.23
C GLY A 85 7.30 14.03 -2.02
N TYR A 86 7.82 14.26 -0.80
CA TYR A 86 7.11 13.90 0.43
C TYR A 86 5.68 14.47 0.53
N PRO A 87 5.35 15.66 -0.01
CA PRO A 87 3.97 16.13 -0.05
C PRO A 87 3.04 15.25 -0.90
N GLU A 88 3.50 14.79 -2.07
CA GLU A 88 2.72 13.97 -2.99
C GLU A 88 2.53 12.55 -2.44
N ILE A 89 3.63 11.95 -1.96
CA ILE A 89 3.63 10.64 -1.32
C ILE A 89 2.72 10.66 -0.08
N GLY A 90 2.83 11.69 0.77
CA GLY A 90 1.96 11.84 1.94
C GLY A 90 0.50 11.93 1.55
N ARG A 91 0.16 12.76 0.56
CA ARG A 91 -1.22 12.92 0.08
C ARG A 91 -1.82 11.60 -0.43
N ALA A 92 -1.03 10.78 -1.14
CA ALA A 92 -1.49 9.50 -1.67
C ALA A 92 -1.93 8.50 -0.57
N VAL A 93 -1.35 8.60 0.62
CA VAL A 93 -1.68 7.74 1.78
C VAL A 93 -2.39 8.51 2.91
N SER A 94 -2.99 9.66 2.60
CA SER A 94 -3.71 10.50 3.58
C SER A 94 -2.87 10.91 4.81
N MET A 95 -1.57 11.16 4.61
CA MET A 95 -0.63 11.62 5.63
C MET A 95 -0.08 13.01 5.29
N SER A 96 0.29 13.78 6.31
CA SER A 96 1.02 15.02 6.10
C SER A 96 2.43 14.77 5.52
N ARG A 97 3.02 15.78 4.89
CA ARG A 97 4.43 15.75 4.45
C ARG A 97 5.37 15.27 5.56
N GLN A 98 5.21 15.78 6.78
CA GLN A 98 6.06 15.41 7.91
C GLN A 98 5.81 13.97 8.37
N GLY A 99 4.55 13.51 8.30
CA GLY A 99 4.22 12.10 8.53
C GLY A 99 4.92 11.19 7.53
N ALA A 100 4.86 11.53 6.23
CA ALA A 100 5.52 10.77 5.18
C ALA A 100 7.05 10.73 5.41
N ARG A 101 7.68 11.87 5.72
CA ARG A 101 9.12 11.93 6.02
C ARG A 101 9.52 11.09 7.23
N ARG A 102 8.70 11.09 8.29
CA ARG A 102 8.96 10.27 9.48
C ARG A 102 8.82 8.77 9.18
N ARG A 103 7.88 8.40 8.32
CA ARG A 103 7.65 7.00 7.94
C ARG A 103 8.73 6.47 7.01
N TRP A 104 9.15 7.28 6.03
CA TRP A 104 10.18 6.92 5.05
C TRP A 104 11.36 7.91 5.13
N PRO A 105 12.18 7.83 6.18
CA PRO A 105 13.33 8.71 6.32
C PRO A 105 14.33 8.45 5.18
N GLY A 106 14.85 9.51 4.58
CA GLY A 106 15.85 9.41 3.52
C GLY A 106 15.31 8.93 2.16
N LEU A 107 14.00 8.78 2.00
CA LEU A 107 13.37 8.33 0.76
C LEU A 107 13.70 9.22 -0.44
N ILE A 108 13.79 10.53 -0.19
CA ILE A 108 14.17 11.53 -1.18
C ILE A 108 15.58 11.99 -0.85
N THR A 109 16.54 11.38 -1.50
CA THR A 109 17.90 11.92 -1.61
C THR A 109 17.95 12.76 -2.87
N THR A 110 18.70 13.86 -2.84
CA THR A 110 18.79 14.88 -3.91
C THR A 110 19.39 14.36 -5.24
N SER A 111 19.44 13.04 -5.44
CA SER A 111 20.06 12.34 -6.55
C SER A 111 19.05 11.57 -7.40
N THR A 112 17.82 12.05 -7.54
CA THR A 112 16.95 11.61 -8.64
C THR A 112 17.34 12.37 -9.90
N HIS A 113 18.35 11.80 -10.57
CA HIS A 113 18.65 11.87 -12.00
C HIS A 113 17.78 12.88 -12.78
N ARG A 114 18.26 14.13 -12.84
CA ARG A 114 17.88 15.04 -13.92
C ARG A 114 18.25 14.34 -15.23
N PRO A 115 17.32 14.08 -16.17
CA PRO A 115 17.74 13.59 -17.48
C PRO A 115 18.73 14.61 -18.04
N ALA A 116 19.95 14.16 -18.32
CA ALA A 116 20.96 15.00 -18.94
C ALA A 116 20.35 15.55 -20.23
N PRO A 117 20.32 16.88 -20.45
CA PRO A 117 19.88 17.41 -21.72
C PRO A 117 20.77 16.83 -22.80
N HIS A 118 20.18 16.09 -23.74
CA HIS A 118 20.90 15.59 -24.92
C HIS A 118 21.49 16.81 -25.64
N PRO A 119 22.81 16.82 -25.95
CA PRO A 119 23.36 17.84 -26.82
C PRO A 119 22.68 17.71 -28.18
N THR A 120 21.94 18.74 -28.58
CA THR A 120 21.43 18.84 -29.95
C THR A 120 22.63 18.93 -30.89
N PRO A 121 22.78 18.05 -31.89
CA PRO A 121 23.81 18.22 -32.90
C PRO A 121 23.48 19.50 -33.68
N ARG A 122 24.40 20.48 -33.61
CA ARG A 122 24.35 21.65 -34.49
C ARG A 122 24.67 21.18 -35.90
N SER A 123 23.70 21.28 -36.80
CA SER A 123 23.94 21.13 -38.24
C SER A 123 24.74 22.33 -38.76
N SER A 124 25.82 22.05 -39.47
CA SER A 124 26.59 22.99 -40.31
C SER A 124 25.89 23.30 -41.62
#